data_AF-A0A9I3LFA1-F1
#
_entry.id   AF-A0A9I3LFA1-F1
#
_cell.length_a   1.000
_cell.length_b   1.000
_cell.length_c   1.000
_cell.angle_alpha   90.00
_cell.angle_beta   90.00
_cell.angle_gamma   90.00
#
_symmetry.space_group_name_H-M   'P 1'
#
loop_
_entity.id
_entity.type
_entity.pdbx_description
1 polymer ?
#
loop_
_entity_poly.entity_id
_entity_poly.type
_entity_poly.pdbx_seq_one_letter_code
_entity_poly.pdbx_strand_id
1 'polypeptide(L)'
;MPRLLPEQVIETCRARPLPTAIPGVPDPLPENCIAECALNETGILFNGEFRVEQAVKALSTQVPNDTLTWQHVIEVASKKCYIITVGDSFYLRDVAKNLISPQCIPSSFRFLQCTFSIVYRDCPDIYWNYQNDRCGQFVVALNNCHYLFRHIWDI
;
A
#
# COMPACT_ATOMS: atom_id res chain seq x y z
N MET A 1 8.01 7.96 -10.34
CA MET A 1 7.51 6.60 -10.09
C MET A 1 6.11 6.50 -10.66
N PRO A 2 5.71 5.37 -11.28
CA PRO A 2 4.33 5.15 -11.69
C PRO A 2 3.39 5.14 -10.47
N ARG A 3 2.21 5.73 -10.62
CA ARG A 3 1.12 5.58 -9.64
C ARG A 3 0.59 4.15 -9.76
N LEU A 4 0.83 3.32 -8.76
CA LEU A 4 0.49 1.89 -8.81
C LEU A 4 -0.99 1.60 -8.52
N LEU A 5 -1.76 2.62 -8.14
CA LEU A 5 -3.22 2.54 -8.05
C LEU A 5 -3.83 3.63 -8.96
N PRO A 6 -4.96 3.33 -9.64
CA PRO A 6 -5.64 4.32 -10.48
C PRO A 6 -6.09 5.53 -9.65
N GLU A 7 -5.89 6.74 -10.17
CA GLU A 7 -6.26 7.99 -9.47
C GLU A 7 -7.75 8.02 -9.11
N GLN A 8 -8.62 7.60 -10.03
CA GLN A 8 -10.06 7.52 -9.80
C GLN A 8 -10.43 6.61 -8.62
N VAL A 9 -9.68 5.51 -8.40
CA VAL A 9 -9.90 4.61 -7.25
C VAL A 9 -9.57 5.34 -5.96
N ILE A 10 -8.45 6.08 -5.92
CA ILE A 10 -8.03 6.83 -4.73
C ILE A 10 -9.02 7.95 -4.41
N GLU A 11 -9.44 8.72 -5.41
CA GLU A 11 -10.43 9.78 -5.23
C GLU A 11 -11.76 9.23 -4.71
N THR A 12 -12.25 8.14 -5.31
CA THR A 12 -13.47 7.47 -4.88
C THR A 12 -13.37 7.00 -3.44
N CYS A 13 -12.24 6.41 -3.05
CA CYS A 13 -12.03 5.90 -1.70
C CYS A 13 -11.83 7.01 -0.66
N ARG A 14 -11.20 8.13 -1.02
CA ARG A 14 -11.09 9.32 -0.16
C ARG A 14 -12.44 9.98 0.10
N ALA A 15 -13.34 9.96 -0.89
CA ALA A 15 -14.67 10.54 -0.77
C ALA A 15 -15.64 9.68 0.07
N ARG A 16 -15.31 8.41 0.33
CA ARG A 16 -16.16 7.53 1.14
C ARG A 16 -16.17 7.98 2.62
N PRO A 17 -17.34 8.02 3.27
CA PRO A 17 -17.41 8.28 4.70
C PRO A 17 -16.73 7.15 5.48
N LEU A 18 -16.06 7.50 6.57
CA LEU A 18 -15.49 6.53 7.48
C LEU A 18 -16.61 5.78 8.23
N PRO A 19 -16.35 4.53 8.67
CA PRO A 19 -17.28 3.81 9.53
C PRO A 19 -17.63 4.62 10.78
N THR A 20 -18.89 4.52 11.22
CA THR A 20 -19.36 5.18 12.45
C THR A 20 -18.62 4.63 13.67
N ALA A 21 -18.21 5.51 14.58
CA ALA A 21 -17.54 5.12 15.81
C ALA A 21 -18.39 4.13 16.64
N ILE A 22 -17.73 3.11 17.19
CA ILE A 22 -18.36 2.10 18.06
C ILE A 22 -17.91 2.40 19.50
N PRO A 23 -18.83 2.52 20.47
CA PRO A 23 -18.47 2.77 21.86
C PRO A 23 -17.48 1.75 22.41
N GLY A 24 -16.38 2.22 22.99
CA GLY A 24 -15.34 1.38 23.58
C GLY A 24 -14.35 0.78 22.57
N VAL A 25 -14.48 1.09 21.27
CA VAL A 25 -13.54 0.70 20.22
C VAL A 25 -12.80 1.94 19.74
N PRO A 26 -11.47 1.88 19.49
CA PRO A 26 -10.75 2.98 18.86
C PRO A 26 -11.37 3.36 17.52
N ASP A 27 -11.36 4.66 17.21
CA ASP A 27 -11.79 5.14 15.91
C ASP A 27 -10.92 4.56 14.78
N PRO A 28 -11.50 4.26 13.60
CA PRO A 28 -10.73 3.76 12.48
C PRO A 28 -9.76 4.83 11.97
N LEU A 29 -8.53 4.40 11.66
CA LEU A 29 -7.58 5.25 10.96
C LEU A 29 -8.04 5.45 9.51
N PRO A 30 -8.18 6.71 9.02
CA PRO A 30 -8.64 6.97 7.67
C PRO A 30 -7.83 6.22 6.60
N GLU A 31 -6.51 6.14 6.78
CA GLU A 31 -5.60 5.51 5.83
C GLU A 31 -5.86 4.00 5.69
N ASN A 32 -6.25 3.31 6.76
CA ASN A 32 -6.60 1.90 6.71
C ASN A 32 -7.88 1.69 5.88
N CYS A 33 -8.89 2.53 6.08
CA CYS A 33 -10.16 2.44 5.37
C CYS A 33 -10.02 2.81 3.89
N ILE A 34 -9.24 3.85 3.58
CA ILE A 34 -8.95 4.25 2.19
C ILE A 34 -8.17 3.13 1.50
N ALA A 35 -7.16 2.55 2.15
CA ALA A 35 -6.40 1.44 1.59
C ALA A 35 -7.27 0.20 1.37
N GLU A 36 -8.08 -0.19 2.35
CA GLU A 36 -9.00 -1.32 2.21
C GLU A 36 -10.00 -1.10 1.06
N CYS A 37 -10.55 0.10 0.96
CA CYS A 37 -11.40 0.49 -0.16
C CYS A 37 -10.66 0.32 -1.50
N ALA A 38 -9.44 0.84 -1.62
CA ALA A 38 -8.68 0.77 -2.86
C ALA A 38 -8.36 -0.68 -3.26
N LEU A 39 -8.04 -1.54 -2.28
CA LEU A 39 -7.81 -2.95 -2.52
C LEU A 39 -9.09 -3.68 -2.95
N ASN A 40 -10.26 -3.31 -2.40
CA ASN A 40 -11.54 -3.85 -2.83
C ASN A 40 -11.89 -3.42 -4.26
N GLU A 41 -11.76 -2.13 -4.59
CA GLU A 41 -12.05 -1.60 -5.93
C GLU A 41 -11.15 -2.23 -7.02
N THR A 42 -9.92 -2.60 -6.66
CA THR A 42 -8.97 -3.27 -7.57
C THR A 42 -9.08 -4.79 -7.57
N GLY A 43 -9.96 -5.36 -6.73
CA GLY A 43 -10.16 -6.80 -6.55
C GLY A 43 -8.99 -7.52 -5.88
N ILE A 44 -7.99 -6.78 -5.37
CA ILE A 44 -6.87 -7.31 -4.59
C ILE A 44 -7.38 -7.86 -3.25
N LEU A 45 -8.33 -7.16 -2.66
CA LEU A 45 -9.13 -7.64 -1.56
C LEU A 45 -10.52 -8.00 -2.10
N PHE A 46 -11.04 -9.16 -1.73
CA PHE A 46 -12.39 -9.56 -2.11
C PHE A 46 -12.99 -10.38 -0.98
N ASN A 47 -14.13 -9.93 -0.44
CA ASN A 47 -14.79 -10.55 0.72
C ASN A 47 -13.85 -10.74 1.92
N GLY A 48 -12.96 -9.77 2.16
CA GLY A 48 -11.97 -9.84 3.25
C GLY A 48 -10.78 -10.76 2.97
N GLU A 49 -10.74 -11.45 1.83
CA GLU A 49 -9.62 -12.29 1.43
C GLU A 49 -8.66 -11.54 0.52
N PHE A 50 -7.38 -11.59 0.88
CA PHE A 50 -6.32 -10.94 0.14
C PHE A 50 -5.80 -11.86 -0.98
N ARG A 51 -5.71 -11.33 -2.21
CA ARG A 51 -5.34 -12.08 -3.42
C ARG A 51 -4.03 -11.56 -3.99
N VAL A 52 -2.91 -12.13 -3.53
CA VAL A 52 -1.55 -11.65 -3.90
C VAL A 52 -1.29 -11.66 -5.41
N GLU A 53 -1.72 -12.70 -6.13
CA GLU A 53 -1.53 -12.77 -7.59
C GLU A 53 -2.37 -11.70 -8.33
N GLN A 54 -3.57 -11.39 -7.81
CA GLN A 54 -4.37 -10.28 -8.32
C GLN A 54 -3.73 -8.92 -7.99
N ALA A 55 -3.04 -8.80 -6.85
CA ALA A 55 -2.23 -7.62 -6.53
C ALA A 55 -1.12 -7.40 -7.55
N VAL A 56 -0.33 -8.44 -7.84
CA VAL A 56 0.73 -8.37 -8.86
C VAL A 56 0.15 -7.90 -10.19
N LYS A 57 -0.97 -8.49 -10.62
CA LYS A 57 -1.64 -8.12 -11.86
C LYS A 57 -2.13 -6.66 -11.85
N ALA A 58 -2.92 -6.27 -10.84
CA ALA A 58 -3.56 -4.97 -10.78
C ALA A 58 -2.55 -3.81 -10.63
N LEU A 59 -1.46 -4.01 -9.90
CA LEU A 59 -0.41 -3.01 -9.76
C LEU A 59 0.46 -2.92 -11.02
N SER A 60 0.73 -4.06 -11.69
CA SER A 60 1.54 -4.09 -12.91
C SER A 60 0.83 -3.49 -14.13
N THR A 61 -0.50 -3.42 -14.15
CA THR A 61 -1.22 -2.74 -15.26
C THR A 61 -1.03 -1.22 -15.24
N GLN A 62 -0.47 -0.67 -14.16
CA GLN A 62 -0.19 0.77 -14.04
C GLN A 62 1.19 1.16 -14.56
N VAL A 63 1.99 0.19 -15.02
CA VAL A 63 3.29 0.44 -15.65
C VAL A 63 3.21 0.11 -17.15
N PRO A 64 4.01 0.78 -18.01
CA PRO A 64 4.01 0.47 -19.43
C PRO A 64 4.36 -1.01 -19.69
N ASN A 65 3.60 -1.68 -20.56
CA ASN A 65 3.72 -3.13 -20.80
C ASN A 65 5.13 -3.60 -21.20
N ASP A 66 5.94 -2.74 -21.83
CA ASP A 66 7.29 -3.07 -22.31
C ASP A 66 8.37 -2.95 -21.22
N THR A 67 7.98 -2.76 -19.95
CA THR A 67 8.90 -2.62 -18.82
C THR A 67 8.94 -3.86 -17.94
N LEU A 68 9.55 -4.93 -18.48
CA LEU A 68 9.82 -6.17 -17.73
C LEU A 68 10.46 -5.91 -16.35
N THR A 69 11.31 -4.88 -16.25
CA THR A 69 11.95 -4.49 -14.99
C THR A 69 10.94 -4.01 -13.94
N TRP A 70 9.92 -3.21 -14.33
CA TRP A 70 8.89 -2.77 -13.40
C TRP A 70 7.99 -3.93 -12.96
N GLN A 71 7.60 -4.78 -13.90
CA GLN A 71 6.77 -5.96 -13.58
C GLN A 71 7.45 -6.87 -12.56
N HIS A 72 8.76 -7.13 -12.74
CA HIS A 72 9.54 -7.92 -11.80
C HIS A 72 9.63 -7.26 -10.42
N VAL A 73 9.92 -5.96 -10.35
CA VAL A 73 10.01 -5.22 -9.08
C VAL A 73 8.67 -5.23 -8.34
N ILE A 74 7.56 -5.03 -9.04
CA ILE A 74 6.20 -5.06 -8.48
C ILE A 74 5.86 -6.47 -7.97
N GLU A 75 6.20 -7.51 -8.72
CA GLU A 75 5.96 -8.90 -8.31
C GLU A 75 6.70 -9.23 -7.01
N VAL A 76 8.01 -8.97 -6.97
CA VAL A 76 8.86 -9.23 -5.80
C VAL A 76 8.37 -8.44 -4.59
N ALA A 77 8.07 -7.15 -4.78
CA ALA A 77 7.55 -6.28 -3.73
C ALA A 77 6.22 -6.81 -3.18
N SER A 78 5.25 -7.10 -4.05
CA SER A 78 3.91 -7.54 -3.65
C SER A 78 3.95 -8.86 -2.88
N LYS A 79 4.70 -9.86 -3.36
CA LYS A 79 4.83 -11.16 -2.69
C LYS A 79 5.51 -11.04 -1.34
N LYS A 80 6.61 -10.28 -1.26
CA LYS A 80 7.33 -10.05 0.00
C LYS A 80 6.45 -9.32 1.03
N CYS A 81 5.77 -8.26 0.61
CA CYS A 81 4.93 -7.45 1.49
C CYS A 81 3.67 -8.18 1.93
N TYR A 82 3.10 -9.04 1.08
CA TYR A 82 2.02 -9.94 1.49
C TYR A 82 2.43 -10.82 2.67
N ILE A 83 3.59 -11.49 2.58
CA ILE A 83 4.09 -12.37 3.65
C ILE A 83 4.23 -11.59 4.97
N ILE A 84 4.91 -10.45 4.94
CA ILE A 84 5.26 -9.66 6.13
C ILE A 84 4.03 -8.97 6.76
N THR A 85 3.08 -8.50 5.95
CA THR A 85 2.02 -7.60 6.44
C THR A 85 0.66 -8.26 6.55
N VAL A 86 0.39 -9.27 5.73
CA VAL A 86 -0.89 -10.01 5.70
C VAL A 86 -0.70 -11.40 6.30
N GLY A 87 0.32 -12.14 5.85
CA GLY A 87 0.60 -13.51 6.31
C GLY A 87 0.91 -13.60 7.80
N ASP A 88 1.78 -12.72 8.31
CA ASP A 88 2.23 -12.77 9.70
C ASP A 88 1.19 -12.29 10.73
N SER A 89 0.02 -11.79 10.30
CA SER A 89 -1.15 -11.44 11.13
C SER A 89 -0.86 -10.62 12.41
N PHE A 90 0.26 -9.89 12.46
CA PHE A 90 0.76 -9.28 13.69
C PHE A 90 -0.24 -8.27 14.29
N TYR A 91 -0.97 -7.57 13.43
CA TYR A 91 -1.97 -6.57 13.80
C TYR A 91 -3.15 -7.15 14.57
N LEU A 92 -3.43 -8.46 14.44
CA LEU A 92 -4.52 -9.11 15.19
C LEU A 92 -4.30 -9.04 16.70
N ARG A 93 -3.04 -9.02 17.16
CA ARG A 93 -2.72 -8.84 18.58
C ARG A 93 -3.10 -7.45 19.07
N ASP A 94 -2.88 -6.43 18.25
CA ASP A 94 -3.18 -5.04 18.59
C ASP A 94 -4.69 -4.78 18.54
N VAL A 95 -5.40 -5.41 17.58
CA VAL A 95 -6.87 -5.43 17.54
C VAL A 95 -7.43 -6.10 18.80
N ALA A 96 -6.91 -7.28 19.17
CA ALA A 96 -7.38 -8.03 20.35
C ALA A 96 -7.13 -7.28 21.67
N LYS A 97 -6.10 -6.43 21.72
CA LYS A 97 -5.80 -5.54 22.85
C LYS A 97 -6.54 -4.19 22.78
N ASN A 98 -7.41 -4.00 21.78
CA ASN A 98 -8.15 -2.76 21.56
C ASN A 98 -7.24 -1.53 21.38
N LEU A 99 -6.05 -1.72 20.79
CA LEU A 99 -5.08 -0.67 20.51
C LEU A 99 -5.32 -0.03 19.13
N ILE A 100 -5.93 -0.77 18.21
CA ILE A 100 -6.29 -0.31 16.87
C ILE A 100 -7.70 -0.79 16.52
N SER A 101 -8.41 0.01 15.72
CA SER A 101 -9.76 -0.30 15.29
C SER A 101 -9.81 -1.52 14.36
N PRO A 102 -10.75 -2.46 14.56
CA PRO A 102 -11.02 -3.54 13.61
C PRO A 102 -11.95 -3.12 12.46
N GLN A 103 -12.50 -1.89 12.49
CA GLN A 103 -13.55 -1.46 11.55
C GLN A 103 -13.06 -1.36 10.10
N CYS A 104 -11.74 -1.26 9.89
CA CYS A 104 -11.08 -1.40 8.60
C CYS A 104 -9.85 -2.29 8.75
N ILE A 105 -9.56 -3.14 7.78
CA ILE A 105 -8.48 -4.13 7.77
C ILE A 105 -7.12 -3.40 7.84
N PRO A 106 -6.39 -3.47 8.98
CA PRO A 106 -5.15 -2.71 9.16
C PRO A 106 -4.02 -3.14 8.22
N SER A 107 -4.00 -4.41 7.80
CA SER A 107 -3.01 -4.93 6.87
C SER A 107 -3.13 -4.34 5.46
N SER A 108 -4.29 -3.78 5.08
CA SER A 108 -4.50 -3.15 3.77
C SER A 108 -3.53 -2.00 3.53
N PHE A 109 -3.44 -1.07 4.47
CA PHE A 109 -2.51 0.06 4.37
C PHE A 109 -1.05 -0.40 4.47
N ARG A 110 -0.76 -1.36 5.37
CA ARG A 110 0.61 -1.88 5.54
C ARG A 110 1.13 -2.57 4.28
N PHE A 111 0.28 -3.35 3.61
CA PHE A 111 0.61 -3.97 2.34
C PHE A 111 0.99 -2.91 1.29
N LEU A 112 0.12 -1.91 1.08
CA LEU A 112 0.34 -0.87 0.08
C LEU A 112 1.58 -0.03 0.40
N GLN A 113 1.73 0.35 1.67
CA GLN A 113 2.90 1.05 2.18
C GLN A 113 4.18 0.27 1.85
N CYS A 114 4.26 -0.99 2.25
CA CYS A 114 5.42 -1.84 2.03
C CYS A 114 5.72 -2.01 0.53
N THR A 115 4.72 -2.34 -0.28
CA THR A 115 4.89 -2.59 -1.71
C THR A 115 5.41 -1.33 -2.40
N PHE A 116 4.81 -0.16 -2.12
CA PHE A 116 5.21 1.09 -2.77
C PHE A 116 6.59 1.56 -2.31
N SER A 117 6.95 1.28 -1.05
CA SER A 117 8.30 1.53 -0.52
C SER A 117 9.36 0.81 -1.35
N ILE A 118 9.14 -0.49 -1.58
CA ILE A 118 10.08 -1.34 -2.31
C ILE A 118 10.12 -0.94 -3.78
N VAL A 119 8.96 -0.73 -4.41
CA VAL A 119 8.91 -0.34 -5.83
C VAL A 119 9.56 1.04 -6.06
N TYR A 120 9.43 1.97 -5.12
CA TYR A 120 10.12 3.26 -5.21
C TYR A 120 11.64 3.10 -5.02
N ARG A 121 12.06 2.34 -4.01
CA ARG A 121 13.48 2.08 -3.73
C ARG A 121 14.17 1.39 -4.91
N ASP A 122 13.51 0.40 -5.49
CA ASP A 122 14.03 -0.42 -6.59
C ASP A 122 13.62 0.14 -7.97
N CYS A 123 13.42 1.47 -8.05
CA CYS A 123 13.12 2.16 -9.29
C CYS A 123 14.24 1.89 -10.32
N PRO A 124 13.92 1.37 -11.52
CA PRO A 124 14.94 1.09 -12.53
C PRO A 124 15.70 2.36 -12.95
N ASP A 125 17.01 2.23 -13.16
CA ASP A 125 17.92 3.33 -13.50
C ASP A 125 17.43 4.19 -14.68
N ILE A 126 16.83 3.55 -15.70
CA ILE A 126 16.31 4.25 -16.89
C ILE A 126 15.16 5.24 -16.57
N TYR A 127 14.49 5.06 -15.42
CA TYR A 127 13.43 5.95 -14.93
C TYR A 127 13.90 6.85 -13.79
N TRP A 128 15.14 6.67 -13.33
CA TRP A 128 15.70 7.45 -12.24
C TRP A 128 16.08 8.85 -12.72
N ASN A 129 15.54 9.87 -12.05
CA ASN A 129 15.90 11.25 -12.35
C ASN A 129 17.20 11.64 -11.63
N TYR A 130 18.35 11.36 -12.28
CA TYR A 130 19.68 11.71 -11.76
C TYR A 130 19.91 13.22 -11.59
N GLN A 131 19.06 14.08 -12.15
CA GLN A 131 19.17 15.54 -12.00
C GLN A 131 18.47 16.07 -10.74
N ASN A 132 17.78 15.21 -9.99
CA ASN A 132 17.05 15.60 -8.80
C ASN A 132 17.61 14.90 -7.54
N ASP A 133 18.48 15.59 -6.81
CA ASP A 133 19.11 15.08 -5.59
C ASP A 133 18.09 14.69 -4.49
N ARG A 134 16.87 15.23 -4.54
CA ARG A 134 15.80 14.85 -3.61
C ARG A 134 15.35 13.40 -3.79
N CYS A 135 15.48 12.84 -5.01
CA CYS A 135 15.17 11.43 -5.26
C CYS A 135 16.08 10.52 -4.42
N GLY A 136 17.38 10.82 -4.37
CA GLY A 136 18.35 10.07 -3.58
C GLY A 136 18.10 10.18 -2.07
N GLN A 137 17.86 11.41 -1.58
CA GLN A 137 17.52 11.63 -0.17
C GLN A 137 16.25 10.90 0.26
N PHE A 138 15.24 10.85 -0.61
CA PHE A 138 14.01 10.12 -0.33
C PHE A 138 14.25 8.61 -0.24
N VAL A 139 15.04 8.01 -1.12
CA VAL A 139 15.41 6.58 -1.02
C VAL A 139 16.19 6.28 0.26
N VAL A 140 17.11 7.17 0.65
CA VAL A 140 17.81 7.05 1.94
C VAL A 140 16.82 7.06 3.10
N ALA A 141 15.81 7.94 3.08
CA ALA A 141 14.76 7.94 4.09
C ALA A 141 13.92 6.65 4.06
N LEU A 142 13.54 6.14 2.89
CA LEU A 142 12.80 4.87 2.78
C LEU A 142 13.57 3.67 3.35
N ASN A 143 14.89 3.65 3.17
CA ASN A 143 15.74 2.59 3.70
C ASN A 143 15.97 2.68 5.22
N ASN A 144 15.97 3.90 5.77
CA ASN A 144 16.41 4.15 7.15
C ASN A 144 15.29 4.59 8.10
N CYS A 145 14.08 4.88 7.61
CA CYS A 145 12.96 5.33 8.41
C CYS A 145 11.76 4.37 8.29
N HIS A 146 11.61 3.46 9.25
CA HIS A 146 10.49 2.51 9.33
C HIS A 146 9.09 3.15 9.42
N TYR A 147 9.00 4.47 9.66
CA TYR A 147 7.75 5.20 9.90
C TYR A 147 7.29 6.10 8.74
N LEU A 148 8.08 6.28 7.68
CA LEU A 148 7.64 7.12 6.56
C LEU A 148 6.52 6.40 5.83
N PHE A 149 5.35 7.06 5.70
CA PHE A 149 4.33 6.95 4.64
C PHE A 149 2.93 7.39 5.12
N ARG A 150 2.82 8.28 6.11
CA ARG A 150 1.54 8.97 6.39
C ARG A 150 0.97 9.76 5.18
N HIS A 151 1.76 9.98 4.13
CA HIS A 151 1.41 10.81 2.97
C HIS A 151 1.62 10.14 1.61
N ILE A 152 1.67 8.80 1.53
CA ILE A 152 1.96 8.09 0.26
C ILE A 152 0.93 8.40 -0.85
N TRP A 153 -0.26 8.82 -0.46
CA TRP A 153 -1.37 9.11 -1.35
C TRP A 153 -1.28 10.49 -2.01
N ASP A 154 -0.40 11.37 -1.52
CA ASP A 154 -0.25 12.75 -2.01
C ASP A 154 0.98 12.92 -2.93
N ILE A 155 1.66 11.82 -3.27
CA ILE A 155 2.84 11.77 -4.16
C ILE A 155 2.43 11.37 -5.58
#